data_AF-A0A2M7C4W7-F1
#
_entry.id   AF-A0A2M7C4W7-F1
#
_cell.length_a   1.000
_cell.length_b   1.000
_cell.length_c   1.000
_cell.angle_alpha   90.00
_cell.angle_beta   90.00
_cell.angle_gamma   90.00
#
_symmetry.space_group_name_H-M   'P 1'
#
loop_
_entity.id
_entity.type
_entity.pdbx_description
1 polymer ?
#
loop_
_entity_poly.entity_id
_entity_poly.type
_entity_poly.pdbx_seq_one_letter_code
_entity_poly.pdbx_strand_id
1 'polypeptide(L)'
;MNLNNLTANDAAGSQERVSFPLLFLTFFRIGMLTLGGGLAMVPVIRHELVFRRRWLNDNDFIGMMSMATVVPGAVAVNLAYLLGAELRGKKGSAVAVLGTVLPSFFVILFIAKFLLPFFDYPRVSAFLRGCA
;
A
#
# COMPACT_ATOMS: atom_id res chain seq x y z
N MET A 1 41.13 -4.06 -4.21
CA MET A 1 39.75 -4.59 -4.31
C MET A 1 38.88 -3.67 -3.47
N ASN A 2 38.18 -2.75 -4.12
CA ASN A 2 37.48 -1.62 -3.48
C ASN A 2 36.08 -2.09 -3.08
N LEU A 3 35.73 -2.03 -1.79
CA LEU A 3 34.45 -2.47 -1.20
C LEU A 3 33.42 -1.33 -1.09
N ASN A 4 33.69 -0.19 -1.71
CA ASN A 4 32.92 1.05 -1.60
C ASN A 4 32.00 1.34 -2.80
N ASN A 5 32.02 0.47 -3.82
CA ASN A 5 31.24 0.63 -5.05
C ASN A 5 30.04 -0.32 -5.14
N LEU A 6 29.88 -1.28 -4.23
CA LEU A 6 28.74 -2.22 -4.25
C LEU A 6 27.53 -1.69 -3.45
N THR A 7 27.75 -0.92 -2.39
CA THR A 7 26.65 -0.34 -1.60
C THR A 7 26.12 0.99 -2.16
N ALA A 8 26.78 1.55 -3.17
CA ALA A 8 26.40 2.83 -3.78
C ALA A 8 25.70 2.69 -5.14
N ASN A 9 25.74 1.50 -5.78
CA ASN A 9 25.21 1.31 -7.14
C ASN A 9 23.87 0.56 -7.19
N ASP A 10 23.40 -0.01 -6.08
CA ASP A 10 22.14 -0.79 -6.04
C ASP A 10 20.92 0.04 -5.61
N ALA A 11 21.07 1.36 -5.41
CA ALA A 11 19.98 2.27 -5.01
C ALA A 11 19.67 3.37 -6.06
N ALA A 12 20.14 3.19 -7.31
CA ALA A 12 20.10 4.22 -8.35
C ALA A 12 19.46 3.74 -9.67
N GLY A 13 18.55 2.78 -9.61
CA GLY A 13 18.08 2.04 -10.77
C GLY A 13 16.59 2.14 -11.11
N SER A 14 15.91 3.29 -10.96
CA SER A 14 14.55 3.50 -11.53
C SER A 14 14.00 4.94 -11.45
N GLN A 15 14.85 5.96 -11.58
CA GLN A 15 14.44 7.38 -11.60
C GLN A 15 13.80 7.81 -12.94
N GLU A 16 12.95 6.98 -13.55
CA GLU A 16 12.23 7.36 -14.77
C GLU A 16 10.96 8.14 -14.40
N ARG A 17 11.14 9.41 -13.99
CA ARG A 17 10.13 10.46 -13.77
C ARG A 17 8.67 9.99 -13.59
N VAL A 18 8.41 9.11 -12.62
CA VAL A 18 7.06 8.58 -12.40
C VAL A 18 6.15 9.75 -12.02
N SER A 19 5.11 10.03 -12.82
CA SER A 19 4.19 11.15 -12.56
C SER A 19 3.41 10.96 -11.25
N PHE A 20 3.22 12.04 -10.47
CA PHE A 20 2.62 12.02 -9.13
C PHE A 20 1.22 11.41 -9.17
N PRO A 21 0.35 11.83 -10.12
CA PRO A 21 -0.97 11.21 -10.28
C PRO A 21 -0.89 9.73 -10.67
N LEU A 22 0.11 9.32 -11.47
CA LEU A 22 0.26 7.93 -11.87
C LEU A 22 0.68 7.04 -10.70
N LEU A 23 1.62 7.53 -9.88
CA LEU A 23 2.04 6.87 -8.64
C LEU A 23 0.83 6.69 -7.70
N PHE A 24 0.12 7.79 -7.43
CA PHE A 24 -1.07 7.79 -6.59
C PHE A 24 -2.11 6.79 -7.08
N LEU A 25 -2.47 6.83 -8.37
CA LEU A 25 -3.48 5.95 -8.94
C LEU A 25 -3.07 4.47 -8.88
N THR A 26 -1.77 4.19 -9.01
CA THR A 26 -1.22 2.84 -8.90
C THR A 26 -1.38 2.32 -7.48
N PHE A 27 -0.90 3.06 -6.47
CA PHE A 27 -1.04 2.68 -5.06
C PHE A 27 -2.49 2.65 -4.60
N PHE A 28 -3.34 3.54 -5.14
CA PHE A 28 -4.77 3.54 -4.90
C PHE A 28 -5.45 2.27 -5.40
N ARG A 29 -5.12 1.83 -6.61
CA ARG A 29 -5.61 0.57 -7.17
C ARG A 29 -5.11 -0.63 -6.38
N ILE A 30 -3.85 -0.62 -5.96
CA ILE A 30 -3.27 -1.66 -5.10
C ILE A 30 -4.02 -1.71 -3.76
N GLY A 31 -4.24 -0.56 -3.11
CA GLY A 31 -4.98 -0.48 -1.85
C GLY A 31 -6.41 -1.00 -1.96
N MET A 32 -7.10 -0.71 -3.08
CA MET A 32 -8.43 -1.26 -3.36
C MET A 32 -8.44 -2.78 -3.55
N LEU A 33 -7.37 -3.34 -4.13
CA LEU A 33 -7.22 -4.78 -4.39
C LEU A 33 -6.70 -5.55 -3.16
N THR A 34 -6.30 -4.85 -2.10
CA THR A 34 -5.75 -5.46 -0.88
C THR A 34 -6.86 -5.85 0.10
N LEU A 35 -7.75 -6.74 -0.35
CA LEU A 35 -8.76 -7.37 0.50
C LEU A 35 -8.21 -8.72 0.99
N GLY A 36 -7.54 -8.73 2.14
CA GLY A 36 -6.92 -9.97 2.65
C GLY A 36 -5.75 -9.81 3.65
N GLY A 37 -5.48 -8.60 4.14
CA GLY A 37 -4.41 -8.35 5.12
C GLY A 37 -3.07 -7.95 4.51
N GLY A 38 -2.09 -7.59 5.36
CA GLY A 38 -0.84 -6.94 4.91
C GLY A 38 0.05 -7.78 3.99
N LEU A 39 0.01 -9.11 4.09
CA LEU A 39 0.81 -10.02 3.24
C LEU A 39 0.17 -10.25 1.86
N ALA A 40 -1.15 -10.15 1.73
CA ALA A 40 -1.84 -10.25 0.45
C ALA A 40 -1.50 -9.07 -0.48
N MET A 41 -1.04 -7.95 0.09
CA MET A 41 -0.61 -6.77 -0.67
C MET A 41 0.65 -7.02 -1.49
N VAL A 42 1.57 -7.85 -0.98
CA VAL A 42 2.89 -8.08 -1.57
C VAL A 42 2.83 -8.61 -3.01
N PRO A 43 2.12 -9.72 -3.32
CA PRO A 43 2.05 -10.22 -4.70
C PRO A 43 1.36 -9.23 -5.65
N VAL A 44 0.38 -8.46 -5.16
CA VAL A 44 -0.32 -7.43 -5.95
C VAL A 44 0.64 -6.29 -6.33
N ILE A 45 1.41 -5.80 -5.35
CA ILE A 45 2.45 -4.80 -5.56
C ILE A 45 3.52 -5.32 -6.53
N ARG A 46 4.04 -6.54 -6.30
CA ARG A 46 5.05 -7.17 -7.15
C ARG A 46 4.58 -7.27 -8.59
N HIS A 47 3.34 -7.72 -8.81
CA HIS A 47 2.75 -7.80 -10.14
C HIS A 47 2.65 -6.42 -10.81
N GLU A 48 2.18 -5.39 -10.11
CA GLU A 48 1.97 -4.08 -10.70
C GLU A 48 3.29 -3.33 -10.96
N LEU A 49 4.27 -3.40 -10.05
CA LEU A 49 5.54 -2.67 -10.16
C LEU A 49 6.60 -3.39 -10.97
N VAL A 50 6.73 -4.71 -10.84
CA VAL A 50 7.77 -5.50 -11.54
C VAL A 50 7.27 -5.96 -12.91
N PHE A 51 6.12 -6.61 -12.98
CA PHE A 51 5.65 -7.22 -14.23
C PHE A 51 4.96 -6.22 -15.15
N ARG A 52 4.03 -5.42 -14.62
CA ARG A 52 3.19 -4.54 -15.44
C ARG A 52 3.86 -3.24 -15.81
N ARG A 53 4.50 -2.57 -14.85
CA ARG A 53 5.13 -1.25 -15.03
C ARG A 53 6.64 -1.31 -15.21
N ARG A 54 7.29 -2.39 -14.79
CA ARG A 54 8.76 -2.59 -14.84
C ARG A 54 9.53 -1.42 -14.21
N TRP A 55 8.96 -0.82 -13.18
CA TRP A 55 9.61 0.27 -12.44
C TRP A 55 10.65 -0.25 -11.45
N LEU A 56 10.56 -1.52 -11.06
CA LEU A 56 11.50 -2.12 -10.12
C LEU A 56 11.88 -3.52 -10.62
N ASN A 57 13.12 -3.93 -10.36
CA ASN A 57 13.53 -5.29 -10.60
C ASN A 57 13.02 -6.21 -9.48
N ASP A 58 12.90 -7.50 -9.78
CA ASP A 58 12.35 -8.47 -8.81
C ASP A 58 13.23 -8.60 -7.56
N ASN A 59 14.56 -8.57 -7.75
CA ASN A 59 15.53 -8.64 -6.66
C ASN A 59 15.44 -7.42 -5.73
N ASP A 60 15.33 -6.22 -6.30
CA ASP A 60 15.22 -4.96 -5.54
C ASP A 60 13.92 -4.94 -4.72
N PHE A 61 12.83 -5.45 -5.31
CA PHE A 61 11.56 -5.59 -4.62
C PHE A 61 11.66 -6.53 -3.42
N ILE A 62 12.30 -7.69 -3.58
CA ILE A 62 12.51 -8.66 -2.50
C ILE A 62 13.38 -8.06 -1.39
N GLY A 63 14.41 -7.30 -1.74
CA GLY A 63 15.25 -6.56 -0.78
C GLY A 63 14.42 -5.58 0.05
N MET A 64 13.64 -4.71 -0.60
CA MET A 64 12.77 -3.73 0.08
C MET A 64 11.66 -4.39 0.90
N MET A 65 11.07 -5.48 0.40
CA MET A 65 10.10 -6.28 1.14
C MET A 65 10.71 -6.82 2.43
N SER A 66 11.93 -7.36 2.36
CA SER A 66 12.63 -7.89 3.52
C SER A 66 12.90 -6.79 4.56
N MET A 67 13.23 -5.58 4.12
CA MET A 67 13.38 -4.44 5.03
C MET A 67 12.04 -4.07 5.70
N ALA A 68 10.95 -4.05 4.94
CA ALA A 68 9.63 -3.68 5.44
C ALA A 68 9.06 -4.66 6.48
N THR A 69 9.38 -5.96 6.37
CA THR A 69 8.90 -7.00 7.30
C THR A 69 9.70 -7.04 8.60
N VAL A 70 10.95 -6.59 8.59
CA VAL A 70 11.78 -6.46 9.80
C VAL A 70 11.34 -5.25 10.64
N VAL A 71 10.78 -4.22 10.01
CA VAL A 71 10.25 -3.04 10.72
C VAL A 71 8.93 -3.39 11.41
N PRO A 72 8.82 -3.22 12.75
CA PRO A 72 7.57 -3.49 13.46
C PRO A 72 6.45 -2.57 12.98
N GLY A 73 5.27 -3.13 12.73
CA GLY A 73 4.08 -2.38 12.32
C GLY A 73 3.36 -2.97 11.11
N ALA A 74 2.63 -2.12 10.39
CA ALA A 74 1.87 -2.53 9.22
C ALA A 74 2.79 -2.71 8.02
N VAL A 75 3.11 -3.98 7.68
CA VAL A 75 3.95 -4.35 6.54
C VAL A 75 3.51 -3.64 5.26
N ALA A 76 2.20 -3.55 5.00
CA ALA A 76 1.62 -2.84 3.86
C ALA A 76 2.08 -1.36 3.76
N VAL A 77 2.03 -0.63 4.88
CA VAL A 77 2.39 0.79 4.93
C VAL A 77 3.89 0.97 4.81
N ASN A 78 4.67 0.11 5.48
CA ASN A 78 6.13 0.12 5.41
C ASN A 78 6.61 -0.14 3.97
N LEU A 79 6.03 -1.14 3.29
CA LEU A 79 6.34 -1.47 1.90
C LEU A 79 5.99 -0.29 0.97
N ALA A 80 4.78 0.28 1.12
CA ALA A 80 4.35 1.44 0.33
C ALA A 80 5.24 2.67 0.56
N TYR A 81 5.69 2.89 1.79
CA TYR A 81 6.62 3.96 2.14
C TYR A 81 7.99 3.78 1.48
N LEU A 82 8.58 2.58 1.58
CA LEU A 82 9.89 2.27 1.00
C LEU A 82 9.85 2.32 -0.53
N LEU A 83 8.84 1.70 -1.15
CA LEU A 83 8.66 1.74 -2.61
C LEU A 83 8.36 3.16 -3.11
N GLY A 84 7.55 3.92 -2.38
CA GLY A 84 7.32 5.33 -2.70
C GLY A 84 8.57 6.20 -2.54
N ALA A 85 9.44 5.87 -1.58
CA ALA A 85 10.72 6.54 -1.37
C ALA A 85 11.66 6.28 -2.54
N GLU A 86 11.71 5.04 -3.01
CA GLU A 86 12.54 4.63 -4.14
C GLU A 86 12.10 5.31 -5.44
N LEU A 87 10.80 5.31 -5.73
CA LEU A 87 10.27 5.80 -7.01
C LEU A 87 10.34 7.32 -7.16
N ARG A 88 10.26 8.09 -6.06
CA ARG A 88 10.22 9.56 -6.15
C ARG A 88 10.73 10.31 -4.93
N GLY A 89 11.59 9.68 -4.13
CA GLY A 89 12.11 10.24 -2.89
C GLY A 89 11.04 10.43 -1.81
N LYS A 90 11.37 11.21 -0.78
CA LYS A 90 10.51 11.44 0.41
C LYS A 90 9.08 11.90 0.08
N LYS A 91 8.90 12.66 -1.00
CA LYS A 91 7.57 13.11 -1.46
C LYS A 91 6.76 11.97 -2.09
N GLY A 92 7.41 11.02 -2.76
CA GLY A 92 6.78 9.83 -3.31
C GLY A 92 6.23 8.92 -2.22
N SER A 93 6.95 8.77 -1.11
CA SER A 93 6.51 7.97 0.05
C SER A 93 5.18 8.45 0.61
N ALA A 94 5.03 9.76 0.84
CA ALA A 94 3.79 10.33 1.36
C ALA A 94 2.61 10.06 0.41
N VAL A 95 2.82 10.22 -0.91
CA VAL A 95 1.78 9.98 -1.92
C VAL A 95 1.40 8.50 -2.01
N ALA A 96 2.38 7.59 -1.92
CA ALA A 96 2.15 6.15 -1.95
C ALA A 96 1.37 5.66 -0.73
N VAL A 97 1.74 6.14 0.47
CA VAL A 97 1.02 5.85 1.72
C VAL A 97 -0.40 6.39 1.66
N LEU A 98 -0.58 7.66 1.26
CA LEU A 98 -1.92 8.23 1.10
C LEU A 98 -2.75 7.44 0.09
N GLY A 99 -2.19 7.13 -1.08
CA GLY A 99 -2.85 6.30 -2.10
C GLY A 99 -3.31 4.96 -1.55
N THR A 100 -2.52 4.35 -0.66
CA THR A 100 -2.84 3.04 -0.06
C THR A 100 -3.92 3.14 1.03
N VAL A 101 -3.96 4.23 1.81
CA VAL A 101 -4.88 4.40 2.96
C VAL A 101 -6.24 4.98 2.54
N LEU A 102 -6.27 5.86 1.54
CA LEU A 102 -7.51 6.46 1.02
C LEU A 102 -8.61 5.45 0.63
N PRO A 103 -8.35 4.34 -0.08
CA PRO A 103 -9.40 3.41 -0.47
C PRO A 103 -10.08 2.79 0.76
N SER A 104 -9.33 2.44 1.80
CA SER A 104 -9.88 1.95 3.06
C SER A 104 -10.78 2.99 3.74
N PHE A 105 -10.35 4.26 3.74
CA PHE A 105 -11.16 5.36 4.28
C PHE A 105 -12.48 5.54 3.52
N PHE A 106 -12.43 5.51 2.18
CA PHE A 106 -13.63 5.58 1.34
C PHE A 106 -14.59 4.43 1.58
N VAL A 107 -14.08 3.20 1.73
CA VAL A 107 -14.90 2.01 2.00
C VAL A 107 -15.62 2.16 3.34
N ILE A 108 -14.92 2.58 4.40
CA ILE A 108 -15.53 2.80 5.72
C ILE A 108 -16.61 3.90 5.67
N LEU A 109 -16.32 5.01 4.99
CA LEU A 109 -17.28 6.12 4.85
C LEU A 109 -18.53 5.70 4.05
N PHE A 110 -18.34 4.90 3.00
CA PHE A 110 -19.42 4.35 2.19
C PHE A 110 -20.32 3.42 3.01
N ILE A 111 -19.71 2.49 3.76
CA ILE A 111 -20.42 1.60 4.66
C ILE A 111 -21.15 2.41 5.73
N ALA A 112 -20.49 3.38 6.38
CA ALA A 112 -21.13 4.22 7.38
C ALA A 112 -22.38 4.91 6.81
N LYS A 113 -22.25 5.62 5.67
CA LYS A 113 -23.39 6.36 5.09
C LYS A 113 -24.56 5.46 4.68
N PHE A 114 -24.28 4.26 4.17
CA PHE A 114 -25.32 3.36 3.67
C PHE A 114 -25.90 2.47 4.78
N LEU A 115 -25.07 2.02 5.72
CA LEU A 115 -25.43 1.05 6.75
C LEU A 115 -25.96 1.70 8.03
N LEU A 116 -25.48 2.89 8.43
CA LEU A 116 -26.02 3.63 9.58
C LEU A 116 -27.55 3.84 9.50
N PRO A 117 -28.13 4.29 8.36
CA PRO A 117 -29.59 4.39 8.25
C PRO A 117 -30.31 3.04 8.17
N PHE A 118 -29.61 1.95 7.83
CA PHE A 118 -30.16 0.59 7.91
C PHE A 118 -30.23 0.06 9.35
N PHE A 119 -29.34 0.53 10.24
CA PHE A 119 -29.37 0.17 11.67
C PHE A 119 -30.54 0.81 12.44
N ASP A 120 -31.19 1.84 11.89
CA ASP A 120 -32.41 2.44 12.44
C ASP A 120 -33.66 1.55 12.26
N TYR A 121 -33.56 0.34 11.69
CA TYR A 121 -34.68 -0.61 11.67
C TYR A 121 -34.96 -1.15 13.08
N PRO A 122 -36.15 -0.89 13.66
CA PRO A 122 -36.49 -1.23 15.05
C PRO A 122 -36.49 -2.74 15.37
N ARG A 123 -36.41 -3.62 14.36
CA ARG A 123 -36.33 -5.08 14.54
C ARG A 123 -34.93 -5.60 14.88
N VAL A 124 -33.86 -4.88 14.52
CA VAL A 124 -32.48 -5.34 14.78
C VAL A 124 -32.00 -4.88 16.17
N SER A 125 -32.41 -3.70 16.62
CA SER A 125 -32.13 -3.21 17.98
C SER A 125 -32.91 -3.97 19.07
N ALA A 126 -34.10 -4.50 18.75
CA ALA A 126 -34.88 -5.35 19.65
C ALA A 126 -34.24 -6.74 19.88
N PHE A 127 -33.62 -7.33 18.85
CA PHE A 127 -32.93 -8.62 18.98
C PHE A 127 -31.62 -8.51 19.78
N LEU A 128 -30.85 -7.44 19.56
CA LEU A 128 -29.59 -7.20 20.28
C LEU A 128 -29.79 -6.77 21.74
N ARG A 129 -30.88 -6.08 22.07
CA ARG A 129 -31.22 -5.71 23.46
C ARG A 129 -31.90 -6.84 24.25
N GLY A 130 -32.38 -7.89 23.59
CA GLY A 130 -33.00 -9.05 24.24
C GLY A 130 -32.02 -10.10 24.77
N CYS A 131 -30.71 -9.94 24.53
CA CYS A 131 -29.63 -10.82 25.01
C CYS A 131 -28.75 -10.16 26.08
N ALA A 132 -29.28 -9.21 26.86
CA ALA A 132 -28.63 -8.62 28.04
C ALA A 132 -29.47 -8.87 29.30
#